data_AF-U6L8G5-F1
#
_entry.id   AF-U6L8G5-F1
#
_cell.length_a   1.000
_cell.length_b   1.000
_cell.length_c   1.000
_cell.angle_alpha   90.00
_cell.angle_beta   90.00
_cell.angle_gamma   90.00
#
_symmetry.space_group_name_H-M   'P 1'
#
loop_
_entity.id
_entity.type
_entity.pdbx_description
1 polymer ?
#
loop_
_entity_poly.entity_id
_entity_poly.type
_entity_poly.pdbx_seq_one_letter_code
_entity_poly.pdbx_strand_id
1 'polypeptide(L)'
;MEFYPEFVSFPRCFGAEKIPLLEEVFEKFPGALINVDLKGPPCAAAVGALVGLTAKYGRQQQTVFAGFDQDKLLQIKQQLPAAVVAVGPRRTLLLLLLYYTGLLPFCSIWEDVFELPVSYSYLLRDSLRAAAAARRRCSSSSSRCSRWLARLGCTDTAAKARAWLSFALLCNPSFISSLKRRGLLVLGWVANSEKEFQDAFYRIGCHGVMTDRPSCLQAWLAAAAAAAAAAAKGRPAGAPPAPKRD
;
A
#
# COMPACT_ATOMS: atom_id res chain seq x y z
N MET A 1 -3.29 18.74 -1.73
CA MET A 1 -3.55 17.30 -1.45
C MET A 1 -2.27 16.64 -0.94
N GLU A 2 -2.36 15.64 -0.06
CA GLU A 2 -1.21 15.05 0.65
C GLU A 2 -0.08 14.50 -0.24
N PHE A 3 -0.40 14.15 -1.48
CA PHE A 3 0.48 13.46 -2.42
C PHE A 3 1.01 14.33 -3.57
N TYR A 4 0.64 15.61 -3.62
CA TYR A 4 1.07 16.57 -4.64
C TYR A 4 1.34 17.93 -3.98
N PRO A 5 2.58 18.25 -3.59
CA PRO A 5 2.88 19.56 -3.02
C PRO A 5 2.60 20.72 -3.99
N GLU A 6 2.72 20.48 -5.30
CA GLU A 6 2.35 21.41 -6.38
C GLU A 6 0.84 21.52 -6.61
N PHE A 7 0.04 20.56 -6.14
CA PHE A 7 -1.42 20.64 -6.25
C PHE A 7 -1.99 21.52 -5.14
N VAL A 8 -2.23 22.78 -5.51
CA VAL A 8 -2.85 23.80 -4.65
C VAL A 8 -4.37 23.66 -4.67
N SER A 9 -4.96 23.74 -5.87
CA SER A 9 -6.40 23.61 -6.11
C SER A 9 -6.65 23.21 -7.56
N PHE A 10 -7.88 22.78 -7.84
CA PHE A 10 -8.31 22.64 -9.23
C PHE A 10 -8.36 24.02 -9.91
N PRO A 11 -8.05 24.11 -11.23
CA PRO A 11 -8.02 25.38 -11.97
C PRO A 11 -9.41 26.01 -12.14
N ARG A 12 -10.47 25.27 -11.83
CA ARG A 12 -11.84 25.74 -11.82
C ARG A 12 -12.56 25.24 -10.58
N CYS A 13 -13.53 26.03 -10.11
CA CYS A 13 -14.49 25.58 -9.12
C CYS A 13 -15.42 24.55 -9.78
N PHE A 14 -15.51 23.38 -9.18
CA PHE A 14 -16.53 22.40 -9.55
C PHE A 14 -17.79 22.66 -8.73
N GLY A 15 -18.95 22.32 -9.29
CA GLY A 15 -20.20 22.31 -8.55
C GLY A 15 -20.15 21.32 -7.39
N ALA A 16 -21.06 21.48 -6.43
CA ALA A 16 -21.22 20.51 -5.36
C ALA A 16 -21.77 19.19 -5.95
N GLU A 17 -21.08 18.08 -5.65
CA GLU A 17 -21.53 16.74 -6.00
C GLU A 17 -21.99 16.00 -4.75
N LYS A 18 -23.01 15.15 -4.88
CA LYS A 18 -23.46 14.29 -3.77
C LYS A 18 -22.39 13.23 -3.51
N ILE A 19 -22.02 13.05 -2.24
CA ILE A 19 -21.13 11.94 -1.85
C ILE A 19 -21.89 10.63 -2.09
N PRO A 20 -21.37 9.71 -2.92
CA PRO A 20 -22.06 8.47 -3.22
C PRO A 20 -22.10 7.56 -1.98
N LEU A 21 -23.18 6.81 -1.85
CA LEU A 21 -23.27 5.70 -0.90
C LEU A 21 -22.44 4.52 -1.45
N LEU A 22 -21.85 3.72 -0.55
CA LEU A 22 -21.15 2.50 -0.95
C LEU A 22 -22.09 1.54 -1.71
N GLU A 23 -23.37 1.54 -1.35
CA GLU A 23 -24.42 0.75 -2.01
C GLU A 23 -24.61 1.17 -3.47
N GLU A 24 -24.70 2.48 -3.73
CA GLU A 24 -24.79 3.04 -5.10
C GLU A 24 -23.56 2.63 -5.93
N VAL A 25 -22.36 2.57 -5.31
CA VAL A 25 -21.14 2.10 -5.98
C VAL A 25 -21.22 0.61 -6.32
N PHE A 26 -21.69 -0.24 -5.39
CA PHE A 26 -21.85 -1.67 -5.62
C PHE A 26 -22.86 -1.98 -6.72
N GLU A 27 -23.96 -1.23 -6.79
CA GLU A 27 -24.96 -1.34 -7.85
C GLU A 27 -24.42 -0.91 -9.21
N LYS A 28 -23.66 0.19 -9.23
CA LYS A 28 -23.13 0.74 -10.48
C LYS A 28 -22.03 -0.12 -11.09
N PHE A 29 -21.24 -0.81 -10.27
CA PHE A 29 -20.05 -1.55 -10.70
C PHE A 29 -20.05 -3.01 -10.21
N PRO A 30 -21.00 -3.85 -10.65
CA PRO A 30 -21.16 -5.20 -10.13
C PRO A 30 -19.95 -6.11 -10.41
N GLY A 31 -19.27 -5.93 -11.54
CA GLY A 31 -18.10 -6.74 -11.93
C GLY A 31 -16.73 -6.15 -11.53
N ALA A 32 -16.68 -4.92 -11.02
CA ALA A 32 -15.40 -4.28 -10.70
C ALA A 32 -14.84 -4.83 -9.39
N LEU A 33 -13.51 -4.95 -9.29
CA LEU A 33 -12.85 -5.14 -8.00
C LEU A 33 -12.83 -3.81 -7.26
N ILE A 34 -13.19 -3.81 -5.97
CA ILE A 34 -13.27 -2.59 -5.16
C ILE A 34 -12.39 -2.76 -3.93
N ASN A 35 -11.49 -1.80 -3.70
CA ASN A 35 -10.75 -1.71 -2.44
C ASN A 35 -11.47 -0.75 -1.48
N VAL A 36 -11.77 -1.22 -0.28
CA VAL A 36 -12.50 -0.46 0.74
C VAL A 36 -11.63 -0.29 2.00
N ASP A 37 -11.42 0.96 2.38
CA ASP A 37 -10.77 1.35 3.64
C ASP A 37 -11.79 1.98 4.60
N LEU A 38 -12.08 1.30 5.71
CA LEU A 38 -13.03 1.76 6.71
C LEU A 38 -12.40 2.80 7.65
N LYS A 39 -12.64 4.07 7.34
CA LYS A 39 -12.16 5.21 8.12
C LYS A 39 -12.94 5.41 9.45
N GLY A 40 -12.33 6.16 10.36
CA GLY A 40 -12.90 6.51 11.68
C GLY A 40 -12.41 5.61 12.81
N PRO A 41 -12.92 5.81 14.05
CA PRO A 41 -12.59 4.95 15.18
C PRO A 41 -13.15 3.52 15.01
N PRO A 42 -12.67 2.54 15.79
CA PRO A 42 -13.27 1.22 15.86
C PRO A 42 -14.77 1.32 16.21
N CYS A 43 -15.62 0.78 15.33
CA CYS A 43 -17.07 0.80 15.50
C CYS A 43 -17.66 -0.50 14.93
N ALA A 44 -18.19 -1.35 15.81
CA ALA A 44 -18.75 -2.64 15.43
C ALA A 44 -19.96 -2.49 14.48
N ALA A 45 -20.77 -1.45 14.66
CA ALA A 45 -21.91 -1.16 13.78
C ALA A 45 -21.46 -0.82 12.36
N ALA A 46 -20.37 -0.05 12.20
CA ALA A 46 -19.82 0.30 10.90
C ALA A 46 -19.23 -0.93 10.17
N VAL A 47 -18.52 -1.79 10.92
CA VAL A 47 -18.02 -3.07 10.38
C VAL A 47 -19.18 -3.98 9.95
N GLY A 48 -20.18 -4.14 10.81
CA GLY A 48 -21.36 -4.95 10.52
C GLY A 48 -22.15 -4.44 9.31
N ALA A 49 -22.32 -3.12 9.18
CA ALA A 49 -22.96 -2.52 8.01
C ALA A 49 -22.18 -2.79 6.72
N LEU A 50 -20.84 -2.65 6.75
CA LEU A 50 -19.98 -2.94 5.61
C LEU A 50 -20.01 -4.43 5.21
N VAL A 51 -19.93 -5.33 6.19
CA VAL A 51 -20.02 -6.78 5.97
C VAL A 51 -21.39 -7.16 5.42
N GLY A 52 -22.47 -6.64 6.03
CA GLY A 52 -23.84 -6.87 5.59
C GLY A 52 -24.10 -6.41 4.16
N LEU A 53 -23.60 -5.22 3.80
CA LEU A 53 -23.70 -4.71 2.44
C LEU A 53 -22.88 -5.56 1.45
N THR A 54 -21.67 -5.96 1.82
CA THR A 54 -20.84 -6.84 0.97
C THR A 54 -21.52 -8.18 0.73
N ALA A 55 -22.14 -8.76 1.76
CA ALA A 55 -22.89 -10.00 1.66
C ALA A 55 -24.16 -9.84 0.81
N LYS A 56 -24.93 -8.77 1.01
CA LYS A 56 -26.14 -8.44 0.24
C LYS A 56 -25.87 -8.43 -1.28
N TYR A 57 -24.75 -7.87 -1.70
CA TYR A 57 -24.37 -7.77 -3.11
C TYR A 57 -23.48 -8.93 -3.59
N GLY A 58 -23.22 -9.95 -2.77
CA GLY A 58 -22.41 -11.13 -3.15
C GLY A 58 -20.95 -10.82 -3.51
N ARG A 59 -20.35 -9.83 -2.85
CA ARG A 59 -19.04 -9.26 -3.24
C ARG A 59 -17.85 -9.72 -2.41
N GLN A 60 -17.97 -10.82 -1.66
CA GLN A 60 -16.96 -11.28 -0.70
C GLN A 60 -15.57 -11.50 -1.34
N GLN A 61 -15.56 -11.95 -2.60
CA GLN A 61 -14.35 -12.25 -3.38
C GLN A 61 -13.95 -11.13 -4.35
N GLN A 62 -14.69 -10.02 -4.37
CA GLN A 62 -14.47 -8.88 -5.28
C GLN A 62 -14.23 -7.56 -4.53
N THR A 63 -14.39 -7.58 -3.21
CA THR A 63 -14.09 -6.46 -2.32
C THR A 63 -12.86 -6.79 -1.49
N VAL A 64 -11.80 -6.00 -1.66
CA VAL A 64 -10.62 -6.05 -0.79
C VAL A 64 -10.89 -5.15 0.40
N PHE A 65 -10.73 -5.69 1.61
CA PHE A 65 -10.79 -4.92 2.84
C PHE A 65 -9.39 -4.55 3.29
N ALA A 66 -9.06 -3.27 3.20
CA ALA A 66 -7.76 -2.74 3.58
C ALA A 66 -7.90 -1.65 4.66
N GLY A 67 -6.76 -1.26 5.23
CA GLY A 67 -6.72 -0.16 6.19
C GLY A 67 -5.64 -0.32 7.26
N PHE A 68 -5.51 0.71 8.08
CA PHE A 68 -4.49 0.80 9.14
C PHE A 68 -4.97 0.33 10.52
N ASP A 69 -6.14 -0.31 10.60
CA ASP A 69 -6.71 -0.78 11.85
C ASP A 69 -6.80 -2.31 11.83
N GLN A 70 -5.86 -2.96 12.54
CA GLN A 70 -5.79 -4.41 12.60
C GLN A 70 -7.07 -5.03 13.19
N ASP A 71 -7.68 -4.37 14.17
CA ASP A 71 -8.80 -4.93 14.92
C ASP A 71 -10.07 -4.90 14.06
N LYS A 72 -10.26 -3.85 13.23
CA LYS A 72 -11.32 -3.84 12.21
C LYS A 72 -11.16 -4.94 11.17
N LEU A 73 -9.95 -5.15 10.65
CA LEU A 73 -9.70 -6.19 9.65
C LEU A 73 -9.96 -7.60 10.22
N LEU A 74 -9.61 -7.83 11.48
CA LEU A 74 -9.93 -9.08 12.18
C LEU A 74 -11.43 -9.26 12.36
N GLN A 75 -12.15 -8.22 12.77
CA GLN A 75 -13.62 -8.27 12.89
C GLN A 75 -14.30 -8.57 11.56
N ILE A 76 -13.83 -7.96 10.47
CA ILE A 76 -14.32 -8.27 9.12
C ILE A 76 -14.08 -9.74 8.78
N LYS A 77 -12.87 -10.26 8.99
CA LYS A 77 -12.56 -11.67 8.71
C LYS A 77 -13.39 -12.64 9.55
N GLN A 78 -13.66 -12.30 10.81
CA GLN A 78 -14.48 -13.11 11.71
C GLN A 78 -15.95 -13.15 11.27
N GLN A 79 -16.52 -12.01 10.88
CA GLN A 79 -17.93 -11.92 10.45
C GLN A 79 -18.13 -12.42 9.01
N LEU A 80 -17.09 -12.36 8.18
CA LEU A 80 -17.10 -12.77 6.78
C LEU A 80 -15.85 -13.59 6.45
N PRO A 81 -15.83 -14.90 6.77
CA PRO A 81 -14.64 -15.74 6.58
C PRO A 81 -14.11 -15.78 5.15
N ALA A 82 -15.01 -15.66 4.16
CA ALA A 82 -14.68 -15.60 2.73
C ALA A 82 -14.25 -14.20 2.26
N ALA A 83 -14.09 -13.21 3.14
CA ALA A 83 -13.60 -11.88 2.75
C ALA A 83 -12.13 -11.94 2.32
N VAL A 84 -11.82 -11.18 1.27
CA VAL A 84 -10.45 -10.87 0.84
C VAL A 84 -9.91 -9.74 1.71
N VAL A 85 -8.95 -10.03 2.58
CA VAL A 85 -8.49 -9.07 3.61
C VAL A 85 -7.01 -8.76 3.42
N ALA A 86 -6.67 -7.48 3.49
CA ALA A 86 -5.28 -7.03 3.43
C ALA A 86 -4.56 -7.21 4.77
N VAL A 87 -3.23 -7.34 4.72
CA VAL A 87 -2.37 -7.41 5.90
C VAL A 87 -2.40 -6.06 6.64
N GLY A 88 -2.91 -6.07 7.87
CA GLY A 88 -2.91 -4.90 8.75
C GLY A 88 -1.54 -4.59 9.36
N PRO A 89 -1.35 -3.41 9.98
CA PRO A 89 -0.02 -2.91 10.38
C PRO A 89 0.68 -3.76 11.45
N ARG A 90 -0.08 -4.30 12.42
CA ARG A 90 0.50 -5.19 13.45
C ARG A 90 1.01 -6.49 12.83
N ARG A 91 0.24 -7.04 11.88
CA ARG A 91 0.62 -8.23 11.12
C ARG A 91 1.79 -7.95 10.19
N THR A 92 1.83 -6.79 9.51
CA THR A 92 3.00 -6.36 8.72
C THR A 92 4.28 -6.34 9.54
N LEU A 93 4.25 -5.78 10.75
CA LEU A 93 5.41 -5.78 11.64
C LEU A 93 5.83 -7.20 12.04
N LEU A 94 4.87 -8.07 12.39
CA LEU A 94 5.14 -9.47 12.70
C LEU A 94 5.79 -10.20 11.52
N LEU A 95 5.23 -10.09 10.31
CA LEU A 95 5.74 -10.75 9.12
C LEU A 95 7.15 -10.25 8.75
N LEU A 96 7.42 -8.96 8.91
CA LEU A 96 8.77 -8.42 8.75
C LEU A 96 9.75 -9.03 9.76
N LEU A 97 9.40 -9.02 11.05
CA LEU A 97 10.26 -9.59 12.10
C LEU A 97 10.54 -11.08 11.85
N LEU A 98 9.52 -11.85 11.47
CA LEU A 98 9.66 -13.27 11.14
C LEU A 98 10.47 -13.49 9.87
N TYR A 99 10.36 -12.61 8.88
CA TYR A 99 11.18 -12.67 7.67
C TYR A 99 12.66 -12.49 8.02
N TYR A 100 13.01 -11.45 8.78
CA TYR A 100 14.39 -11.14 9.13
C TYR A 100 15.01 -12.08 10.17
N THR A 101 14.20 -12.75 10.99
CA THR A 101 14.65 -13.82 11.90
C THR A 101 14.68 -15.20 11.25
N GLY A 102 14.22 -15.34 10.00
CA GLY A 102 14.15 -16.62 9.30
C GLY A 102 13.01 -17.53 9.75
N LEU A 103 12.10 -17.04 10.61
CA LEU A 103 10.97 -17.80 11.16
C LEU A 103 9.68 -17.67 10.33
N LEU A 104 9.67 -16.83 9.29
CA LEU A 104 8.51 -16.67 8.40
C LEU A 104 7.96 -18.02 7.91
N PRO A 105 8.77 -19.03 7.49
CA PRO A 105 8.32 -20.39 7.11
C PRO A 105 7.32 -21.04 8.07
N PHE A 106 7.43 -20.75 9.37
CA PHE A 106 6.62 -21.40 10.41
C PHE A 106 5.37 -20.61 10.80
N CYS A 107 5.14 -19.46 10.17
CA CYS A 107 3.97 -18.62 10.43
C CYS A 107 2.95 -18.75 9.31
N SER A 108 1.70 -19.07 9.69
CA SER A 108 0.56 -19.03 8.78
C SER A 108 0.16 -17.58 8.46
N ILE A 109 -0.10 -17.34 7.18
CA ILE A 109 -0.62 -16.08 6.66
C ILE A 109 -2.02 -16.39 6.16
N TRP A 110 -3.02 -15.78 6.80
CA TRP A 110 -4.43 -15.98 6.45
C TRP A 110 -4.96 -14.83 5.59
N GLU A 111 -4.20 -13.74 5.51
CA GLU A 111 -4.47 -12.57 4.69
C GLU A 111 -4.15 -12.82 3.21
N ASP A 112 -4.88 -12.14 2.35
CA ASP A 112 -4.86 -12.38 0.90
C ASP A 112 -4.04 -11.32 0.13
N VAL A 113 -4.00 -10.09 0.66
CA VAL A 113 -3.41 -8.93 -0.01
C VAL A 113 -2.38 -8.24 0.89
N PHE A 114 -1.22 -7.92 0.37
CA PHE A 114 -0.23 -7.05 1.02
C PHE A 114 -0.22 -5.69 0.35
N GLU A 115 -0.67 -4.67 1.07
CA GLU A 115 -0.67 -3.30 0.59
C GLU A 115 0.46 -2.49 1.24
N LEU A 116 1.21 -1.74 0.44
CA LEU A 116 2.38 -1.01 0.95
C LEU A 116 2.58 0.36 0.31
N PRO A 117 3.16 1.32 1.07
CA PRO A 117 3.55 2.60 0.52
C PRO A 117 4.77 2.47 -0.39
N VAL A 118 4.60 2.69 -1.69
CA VAL A 118 5.71 2.63 -2.68
C VAL A 118 6.41 3.97 -2.88
N SER A 119 5.86 5.05 -2.33
CA SER A 119 6.49 6.38 -2.34
C SER A 119 7.29 6.62 -1.06
N TYR A 120 8.60 6.81 -1.18
CA TYR A 120 9.44 7.23 -0.05
C TYR A 120 8.98 8.57 0.55
N SER A 121 8.47 9.46 -0.31
CA SER A 121 7.99 10.79 0.11
C SER A 121 6.84 10.70 1.12
N TYR A 122 5.96 9.69 0.97
CA TYR A 122 4.87 9.43 1.90
C TYR A 122 5.41 9.07 3.29
N LEU A 123 6.28 8.06 3.39
CA LEU A 123 6.85 7.61 4.66
C LEU A 123 7.67 8.70 5.35
N LEU A 124 8.38 9.51 4.56
CA LEU A 124 9.13 10.65 5.07
C LEU A 124 8.20 11.69 5.70
N ARG A 125 7.11 12.06 5.02
CA ARG A 125 6.13 13.02 5.53
C ARG A 125 5.43 12.50 6.79
N ASP A 126 4.99 11.24 6.78
CA ASP A 126 4.35 10.63 7.95
C ASP A 126 5.28 10.62 9.17
N SER A 127 6.55 10.22 8.96
CA SER A 127 7.55 10.22 10.03
C SER A 127 7.84 11.62 10.57
N LEU A 128 7.87 12.64 9.71
CA LEU A 128 8.06 14.04 10.11
C LEU A 128 6.84 14.60 10.84
N ARG A 129 5.62 14.24 10.43
CA ARG A 129 4.38 14.62 11.13
C ARG A 129 4.32 14.02 12.52
N ALA A 130 4.66 12.75 12.66
CA ALA A 130 4.76 12.09 13.95
C ALA A 130 5.78 12.78 14.87
N ALA A 131 6.95 13.14 14.32
CA ALA A 131 7.97 13.90 15.06
C ALA A 131 7.48 15.30 15.46
N ALA A 132 6.77 16.02 14.57
CA ALA A 132 6.16 17.30 14.89
C ALA A 132 5.08 17.19 15.99
N ALA A 133 4.25 16.15 15.96
CA ALA A 133 3.27 15.87 17.01
C ALA A 133 3.93 15.51 18.36
N ALA A 134 5.04 14.76 18.33
CA ALA A 134 5.84 14.47 19.52
C ALA A 134 6.47 15.75 20.10
N ARG A 135 7.04 16.61 19.25
CA ARG A 135 7.58 17.92 19.67
C ARG A 135 6.51 18.78 20.34
N ARG A 136 5.31 18.87 19.76
CA ARG A 136 4.17 19.60 20.35
C ARG A 136 3.80 19.08 21.74
N ARG A 137 3.78 17.76 21.95
CA ARG A 137 3.53 17.13 23.26
C ARG A 137 4.67 17.36 24.26
N CYS A 138 5.92 17.42 23.80
CA CYS A 138 7.07 17.70 24.67
C CYS A 138 7.18 19.20 25.02
N SER A 139 6.77 20.12 24.15
CA SER A 139 6.77 21.56 24.45
C SER A 139 5.76 21.95 25.52
N SER A 140 4.70 21.16 25.71
CA SER A 140 3.75 21.30 26.83
C SER A 140 4.19 20.59 28.11
N SER A 141 5.37 19.94 28.12
CA SER A 141 5.91 19.25 29.29
C SER A 141 6.72 20.21 30.17
N SER A 142 6.56 20.11 31.49
CA SER A 142 7.25 20.95 32.48
C SER A 142 8.77 20.68 32.54
N SER A 143 9.24 19.52 32.08
CA SER A 143 10.63 19.12 32.21
C SER A 143 11.58 19.87 31.25
N ARG A 144 12.68 20.38 31.78
CA ARG A 144 13.70 21.17 31.04
C ARG A 144 14.44 20.32 30.00
N CYS A 145 14.62 19.03 30.28
CA CYS A 145 15.32 18.06 29.43
C CYS A 145 14.52 17.69 28.16
N SER A 146 13.19 17.51 28.28
CA SER A 146 12.33 17.21 27.11
C SER A 146 12.25 18.39 26.12
N ARG A 147 12.26 19.62 26.63
CA ARG A 147 12.36 20.84 25.83
C ARG A 147 13.71 20.98 25.12
N TRP A 148 14.79 20.52 25.74
CA TRP A 148 16.14 20.56 25.15
C TRP A 148 16.29 19.53 24.02
N LEU A 149 15.86 18.28 24.24
CA LEU A 149 15.86 17.23 23.21
C LEU A 149 14.96 17.55 22.01
N ALA A 150 13.82 18.20 22.23
CA ALA A 150 12.94 18.66 21.16
C ALA A 150 13.55 19.79 20.30
N ARG A 151 14.45 20.61 20.86
CA ARG A 151 15.08 21.77 20.20
C ARG A 151 16.31 21.42 19.35
N LEU A 152 17.00 20.32 19.62
CA LEU A 152 18.25 19.95 18.93
C LEU A 152 18.08 19.39 17.51
N GLY A 153 16.88 19.33 16.94
CA GLY A 153 16.66 18.76 15.60
C GLY A 153 16.85 17.24 15.50
N CYS A 154 17.28 16.57 16.59
CA CYS A 154 17.44 15.11 16.67
C CYS A 154 16.15 14.35 16.29
N THR A 155 14.98 14.96 16.50
CA THR A 155 13.68 14.37 16.15
C THR A 155 13.45 14.26 14.64
N ASP A 156 13.93 15.21 13.84
CA ASP A 156 13.77 15.20 12.38
C ASP A 156 14.79 14.27 11.71
N THR A 157 16.03 14.21 12.23
CA THR A 157 17.02 13.22 11.79
C THR A 157 16.55 11.80 12.09
N ALA A 158 16.05 11.55 13.31
CA ALA A 158 15.47 10.26 13.67
C ALA A 158 14.22 9.92 12.82
N ALA A 159 13.41 10.92 12.47
CA ALA A 159 12.26 10.72 11.57
C ALA A 159 12.68 10.34 10.15
N LYS A 160 13.71 10.99 9.58
CA LYS A 160 14.28 10.63 8.28
C LYS A 160 14.85 9.21 8.30
N ALA A 161 15.61 8.86 9.33
CA ALA A 161 16.16 7.52 9.50
C ALA A 161 15.04 6.46 9.61
N ARG A 162 13.98 6.76 10.37
CA ARG A 162 12.80 5.88 10.48
C ARG A 162 12.10 5.70 9.15
N ALA A 163 11.88 6.79 8.40
CA ALA A 163 11.24 6.72 7.09
C ALA A 163 12.05 5.88 6.11
N TRP A 164 13.37 6.10 6.06
CA TRP A 164 14.29 5.35 5.23
C TRP A 164 14.29 3.86 5.60
N LEU A 165 14.41 3.55 6.88
CA LEU A 165 14.40 2.17 7.36
C LEU A 165 13.07 1.50 7.03
N SER A 166 11.94 2.17 7.31
CA SER A 166 10.61 1.63 7.01
C SER A 166 10.45 1.35 5.52
N PHE A 167 10.90 2.27 4.65
CA PHE A 167 10.86 2.09 3.20
C PHE A 167 11.75 0.92 2.76
N ALA A 168 12.98 0.86 3.27
CA ALA A 168 13.94 -0.18 2.92
C ALA A 168 13.46 -1.58 3.32
N LEU A 169 12.81 -1.72 4.49
CA LEU A 169 12.28 -2.99 4.98
C LEU A 169 10.99 -3.38 4.23
N LEU A 170 10.02 -2.47 4.14
CA LEU A 170 8.71 -2.76 3.52
C LEU A 170 8.82 -3.00 2.01
N CYS A 171 9.69 -2.24 1.32
CA CYS A 171 9.88 -2.33 -0.12
C CYS A 171 11.04 -3.27 -0.51
N ASN A 172 11.48 -4.16 0.38
CA ASN A 172 12.53 -5.13 0.10
C ASN A 172 12.01 -6.18 -0.92
N PRO A 173 12.63 -6.33 -2.10
CA PRO A 173 12.13 -7.23 -3.15
C PRO A 173 12.12 -8.70 -2.72
N SER A 174 13.06 -9.13 -1.88
CA SER A 174 13.13 -10.50 -1.38
C SER A 174 12.03 -10.78 -0.35
N PHE A 175 11.71 -9.79 0.49
CA PHE A 175 10.56 -9.88 1.40
C PHE A 175 9.26 -9.98 0.61
N ILE A 176 9.05 -9.08 -0.36
CA ILE A 176 7.88 -9.10 -1.25
C ILE A 176 7.77 -10.43 -2.00
N SER A 177 8.87 -10.93 -2.58
CA SER A 177 8.91 -12.22 -3.25
C SER A 177 8.56 -13.39 -2.30
N SER A 178 8.97 -13.31 -1.04
CA SER A 178 8.61 -14.32 -0.03
C SER A 178 7.10 -14.34 0.28
N LEU A 179 6.44 -13.18 0.31
CA LEU A 179 4.99 -13.08 0.50
C LEU A 179 4.24 -13.58 -0.75
N LYS A 180 4.69 -13.18 -1.94
CA LYS A 180 4.08 -13.61 -3.21
C LYS A 180 4.12 -15.12 -3.38
N ARG A 181 5.24 -15.77 -3.02
CA ARG A 181 5.36 -17.24 -3.04
C ARG A 181 4.37 -17.96 -2.11
N ARG A 182 3.76 -17.24 -1.16
CA ARG A 182 2.72 -17.75 -0.26
C ARG A 182 1.30 -17.42 -0.74
N GLY A 183 1.16 -16.89 -1.95
CA GLY A 183 -0.13 -16.59 -2.55
C GLY A 183 -0.66 -15.17 -2.30
N LEU A 184 0.11 -14.28 -1.67
CA LEU A 184 -0.35 -12.91 -1.43
C LEU A 184 -0.31 -12.08 -2.72
N LEU A 185 -1.42 -11.42 -3.02
CA LEU A 185 -1.44 -10.31 -3.98
C LEU A 185 -0.71 -9.11 -3.37
N VAL A 186 0.02 -8.33 -4.16
CA VAL A 186 0.85 -7.23 -3.64
C VAL A 186 0.49 -5.97 -4.39
N LEU A 187 -0.05 -4.98 -3.68
CA LEU A 187 -0.55 -3.72 -4.26
C LEU A 187 0.17 -2.52 -3.65
N GLY A 188 0.85 -1.74 -4.48
CA GLY A 188 1.57 -0.54 -4.04
C GLY A 188 0.72 0.72 -4.08
N TRP A 189 0.75 1.56 -3.06
CA TRP A 189 0.04 2.85 -3.03
C TRP A 189 0.92 3.98 -2.48
N VAL A 190 0.60 5.27 -2.63
CA VAL A 190 0.00 5.80 -3.86
C VAL A 190 1.16 6.12 -4.80
N ALA A 191 1.21 5.47 -5.96
CA ALA A 191 2.22 5.73 -6.98
C ALA A 191 1.70 6.80 -7.94
N ASN A 192 2.47 7.84 -8.22
CA ASN A 192 1.96 9.02 -8.92
C ASN A 192 2.90 9.53 -10.03
N SER A 193 4.14 9.03 -10.07
CA SER A 193 5.13 9.34 -11.10
C SER A 193 5.57 8.08 -11.87
N GLU A 194 6.07 8.24 -13.09
CA GLU A 194 6.61 7.13 -13.88
C GLU A 194 7.75 6.40 -13.16
N LYS A 195 8.58 7.14 -12.43
CA LYS A 195 9.64 6.55 -11.59
C LYS A 195 9.04 5.65 -10.51
N GLU A 196 7.98 6.10 -9.84
CA GLU A 196 7.29 5.27 -8.83
C GLU A 196 6.58 4.07 -9.45
N PHE A 197 6.03 4.19 -10.66
CA PHE A 197 5.49 3.04 -11.39
C PHE A 197 6.60 2.03 -11.69
N GLN A 198 7.72 2.49 -12.26
CA GLN A 198 8.86 1.64 -12.57
C GLN A 198 9.43 0.96 -11.30
N ASP A 199 9.61 1.72 -10.22
CA ASP A 199 10.07 1.18 -8.94
C ASP A 199 9.07 0.16 -8.38
N ALA A 200 7.76 0.45 -8.40
CA ALA A 200 6.76 -0.45 -7.85
C ALA A 200 6.71 -1.80 -8.60
N PHE A 201 6.70 -1.78 -9.94
CA PHE A 201 6.60 -3.00 -10.74
C PHE A 201 7.93 -3.76 -10.83
N TYR A 202 9.04 -3.08 -11.10
CA TYR A 202 10.30 -3.76 -11.44
C TYR A 202 11.30 -3.84 -10.29
N ARG A 203 11.37 -2.81 -9.43
CA ARG A 203 12.27 -2.85 -8.27
C ARG A 203 11.65 -3.63 -7.12
N ILE A 204 10.42 -3.28 -6.74
CA ILE A 204 9.73 -3.85 -5.56
C ILE A 204 9.03 -5.17 -5.92
N GLY A 205 8.46 -5.28 -7.12
CA GLY A 205 7.79 -6.49 -7.59
C GLY A 205 6.29 -6.55 -7.27
N CYS A 206 5.62 -5.39 -7.19
CA CYS A 206 4.17 -5.31 -7.00
C CYS A 206 3.41 -5.93 -8.17
N HIS A 207 2.23 -6.49 -7.90
CA HIS A 207 1.31 -6.97 -8.93
C HIS A 207 0.47 -5.83 -9.54
N GLY A 208 0.18 -4.81 -8.74
CA GLY A 208 -0.55 -3.62 -9.18
C GLY A 208 -0.21 -2.41 -8.32
N VAL A 209 -0.68 -1.24 -8.74
CA VAL A 209 -0.52 0.00 -7.99
C VAL A 209 -1.82 0.78 -7.91
N MET A 210 -2.02 1.52 -6.82
CA MET A 210 -3.08 2.52 -6.67
C MET A 210 -2.47 3.89 -6.97
N THR A 211 -3.16 4.69 -7.78
CA THR A 211 -2.67 5.96 -8.28
C THR A 211 -3.79 6.99 -8.35
N ASP A 212 -3.44 8.25 -8.11
CA ASP A 212 -4.33 9.38 -8.37
C ASP A 212 -4.35 9.76 -9.86
N ARG A 213 -3.48 9.14 -10.68
CA ARG A 213 -3.31 9.41 -12.11
C ARG A 213 -3.51 8.16 -12.97
N PRO A 214 -4.75 7.62 -13.04
CA PRO A 214 -5.04 6.39 -13.78
C PRO A 214 -4.68 6.50 -15.28
N SER A 215 -4.93 7.65 -15.92
CA SER A 215 -4.58 7.86 -17.33
C SER A 215 -3.06 7.84 -17.58
N CYS A 216 -2.26 8.40 -16.66
CA CYS A 216 -0.80 8.37 -16.77
C CYS A 216 -0.28 6.94 -16.59
N LEU A 217 -0.82 6.19 -15.62
CA LEU A 217 -0.47 4.79 -15.43
C LEU A 217 -0.84 3.95 -16.65
N GLN A 218 -2.02 4.16 -17.24
CA GLN A 218 -2.46 3.46 -18.43
C GLN A 218 -1.52 3.70 -19.63
N ALA A 219 -1.14 4.97 -19.86
CA ALA A 219 -0.21 5.33 -20.92
C ALA A 219 1.18 4.69 -20.70
N TRP A 220 1.67 4.71 -19.46
CA TRP A 220 2.94 4.10 -19.09
C TRP A 220 2.93 2.57 -19.30
N LEU A 221 1.86 1.89 -18.89
CA LEU A 221 1.70 0.44 -19.10
C LEU A 221 1.63 0.09 -20.60
N ALA A 222 0.91 0.88 -21.41
CA ALA A 222 0.84 0.69 -22.85
C ALA A 222 2.21 0.85 -23.52
N ALA A 223 2.98 1.86 -23.13
CA ALA A 223 4.34 2.08 -23.62
C ALA A 223 5.28 0.93 -23.23
N ALA A 224 5.22 0.46 -21.97
CA ALA A 224 6.01 -0.67 -21.50
C ALA A 224 5.67 -1.97 -22.26
N ALA A 225 4.38 -2.24 -22.53
CA ALA A 225 3.94 -3.40 -23.30
C ALA A 225 4.43 -3.33 -24.76
N ALA A 226 4.38 -2.16 -25.39
CA ALA A 226 4.88 -1.95 -26.75
C ALA A 226 6.41 -2.16 -26.83
N ALA A 227 7.17 -1.65 -25.86
CA ALA A 227 8.61 -1.84 -25.78
C ALA A 227 8.99 -3.33 -25.60
N ALA A 228 8.26 -4.06 -24.74
CA ALA A 228 8.47 -5.49 -24.54
C ALA A 228 8.18 -6.30 -25.82
N ALA A 229 7.11 -5.96 -26.55
CA ALA A 229 6.77 -6.61 -27.82
C ALA A 229 7.82 -6.34 -28.92
N ALA A 230 8.37 -5.14 -28.98
CA ALA A 230 9.45 -4.80 -29.92
C ALA A 230 10.75 -5.57 -29.60
N ALA A 231 11.13 -5.67 -28.33
CA ALA A 231 12.29 -6.43 -27.90
C ALA A 231 12.17 -7.94 -28.22
N ALA A 232 10.97 -8.50 -28.12
CA ALA A 232 10.70 -9.88 -28.49
C ALA A 232 10.84 -10.15 -30.00
N LYS A 233 10.47 -9.18 -30.85
CA LYS A 233 10.60 -9.26 -32.32
C LYS A 233 12.04 -9.08 -32.82
N GLY A 234 12.88 -8.36 -32.08
CA GLY A 234 14.29 -8.10 -32.43
C GLY A 234 15.27 -9.21 -32.05
N ARG A 235 14.82 -10.32 -31.45
CA ARG A 235 15.69 -11.45 -31.06
C ARG A 235 15.83 -12.42 -32.24
N PRO A 236 17.02 -12.64 -32.83
CA PRO A 236 17.17 -13.56 -33.95
C PRO A 236 16.82 -14.99 -33.53
N ALA A 237 16.05 -15.68 -34.37
CA ALA A 237 15.68 -17.07 -34.16
C ALA A 237 16.92 -17.98 -34.33
N GLY A 238 17.29 -18.70 -33.27
CA GLY A 238 18.21 -19.84 -33.33
C GLY A 238 19.69 -19.51 -33.40
N ALA A 239 20.33 -19.33 -32.24
CA ALA A 239 21.74 -19.70 -32.12
C ALA A 239 21.80 -21.22 -31.88
N PRO A 240 22.48 -22.02 -32.73
CA PRO A 240 22.63 -23.45 -32.48
C PRO A 240 23.40 -23.71 -31.17
N PRO A 241 23.09 -24.80 -30.44
CA PRO A 241 23.78 -25.13 -29.20
C PRO A 241 25.28 -25.31 -29.47
N ALA A 242 26.10 -24.65 -28.63
CA ALA A 242 27.55 -24.75 -28.71
C ALA A 242 27.99 -26.23 -28.58
N PRO A 243 28.99 -26.68 -29.37
CA PRO A 243 29.48 -28.05 -29.28
C PRO A 243 30.04 -28.30 -27.88
N LYS A 244 29.60 -29.42 -27.27
CA LYS A 244 30.19 -29.94 -26.04
C LYS A 244 31.67 -30.21 -26.32
N ARG A 245 32.55 -29.60 -25.51
CA ARG A 245 33.96 -30.00 -25.49
C ARG A 245 34.04 -31.30 -24.72
N ASP A 246 34.52 -32.34 -25.41
CA ASP A 246 35.01 -33.58 -24.81
C ASP A 246 36.27 -33.31 -23.97
#